data_AF-A0A9W6KV48-F1
#
_entry.id   AF-A0A9W6KV48-F1
#
_cell.length_a   1.000
_cell.length_b   1.000
_cell.length_c   1.000
_cell.angle_alpha   90.00
_cell.angle_beta   90.00
_cell.angle_gamma   90.00
#
_symmetry.space_group_name_H-M   'P 1'
#
loop_
_entity.id
_entity.type
_entity.pdbx_description
1 polymer ?
#
loop_
_entity_poly.entity_id
_entity_poly.type
_entity_poly.pdbx_seq_one_letter_code
_entity_poly.pdbx_strand_id
1 'polypeptide(L)' 'MTEPQLDPEQYPPIDPREPVPDDPGELLPDTPDTLPPAPAEPLPGDGDPPPDMGVPEPA' A
#
# COMPACT_ATOMS: atom_id res chain seq x y z
N MET A 1 -1.73 -1.51 -16.21
CA MET A 1 -1.57 -0.60 -15.06
C MET A 1 -2.29 0.69 -15.43
N THR A 2 -3.15 1.21 -14.56
CA THR A 2 -3.85 2.50 -14.79
C THR A 2 -3.06 3.57 -14.06
N GLU A 3 -2.73 4.65 -14.75
CA GLU A 3 -2.04 5.78 -14.12
C GLU A 3 -2.98 6.48 -13.12
N PRO A 4 -2.46 6.93 -11.96
CA PRO A 4 -3.26 7.72 -11.03
C PRO A 4 -3.70 9.02 -11.72
N GLN A 5 -4.98 9.36 -11.59
CA GLN A 5 -5.50 10.65 -12.07
C GLN A 5 -5.11 11.73 -11.09
N LEU A 6 -4.00 12.41 -11.37
CA LEU A 6 -3.55 13.60 -10.65
C LEU A 6 -4.34 14.81 -11.15
N ASP A 7 -4.73 15.70 -10.22
CA ASP A 7 -5.33 16.98 -10.55
C ASP A 7 -4.24 17.90 -11.13
N PRO A 8 -4.32 18.32 -12.41
CA PRO A 8 -3.30 19.14 -13.05
C PRO A 8 -3.19 20.56 -12.47
N GLU A 9 -4.22 21.05 -11.77
CA GLU A 9 -4.17 22.34 -11.09
C GLU A 9 -3.44 22.25 -9.74
N GLN A 10 -3.42 21.07 -9.11
CA GLN A 10 -2.69 20.82 -7.86
C GLN A 10 -1.28 20.28 -8.12
N TYR A 11 -1.13 19.45 -9.15
CA TYR A 11 0.11 18.79 -9.53
C TYR A 11 0.35 19.02 -11.03
N PRO A 12 0.82 20.22 -11.42
CA PRO A 12 1.12 20.51 -12.81
C PRO A 12 2.23 19.57 -13.35
N PRO A 13 2.28 19.32 -14.66
CA PRO A 13 3.35 18.53 -15.25
C PRO A 13 4.73 19.17 -15.02
N ILE A 14 5.73 18.35 -14.68
CA ILE A 14 7.11 18.80 -14.49
C ILE A 14 7.70 19.29 -15.84
N ASP A 15 8.23 20.52 -15.89
CA ASP A 15 8.96 21.03 -17.08
C ASP A 15 10.43 20.57 -17.04
N PRO A 16 10.88 19.74 -18.00
CA PRO A 16 12.28 19.27 -18.03
C PRO A 16 13.29 20.36 -18.41
N ARG A 17 12.84 21.56 -18.79
CA ARG A 17 13.71 22.72 -19.07
C ARG A 17 13.92 23.60 -17.86
N GLU A 18 13.12 23.43 -16.81
CA GLU A 18 13.39 24.12 -15.54
C GLU A 18 14.72 23.59 -14.95
N PRO A 19 15.52 24.48 -14.34
CA PRO A 19 16.70 24.03 -13.63
C PRO A 19 16.29 23.06 -12.52
N VAL A 20 17.15 22.08 -12.24
CA VAL A 20 16.95 21.17 -11.12
C VAL A 20 16.84 22.00 -9.84
N PRO A 21 15.82 21.78 -8.99
CA PRO A 21 15.73 22.44 -7.70
C PRO A 21 16.98 22.18 -6.85
N ASP A 22 17.45 23.21 -6.14
CA ASP A 22 18.59 23.07 -5.22
C ASP A 22 18.28 22.12 -4.05
N ASP A 23 17.00 21.96 -3.71
CA ASP A 23 16.50 21.01 -2.71
C ASP A 23 15.86 19.80 -3.41
N PRO A 24 16.44 18.59 -3.31
CA PRO A 24 15.82 17.38 -3.85
C PRO A 24 14.49 17.03 -3.17
N GLY A 25 14.21 17.56 -1.97
CA GLY A 25 12.96 17.40 -1.24
C GLY A 25 11.74 17.93 -2.00
N GLU A 26 11.91 18.96 -2.83
CA GLU A 26 10.83 19.53 -3.67
C GLU A 26 10.31 18.55 -4.73
N LEU A 27 11.11 17.52 -5.07
CA LEU A 27 10.71 16.45 -6.01
C LEU A 27 10.23 15.19 -5.29
N LEU A 28 10.36 15.12 -3.96
CA LEU A 28 9.92 13.95 -3.21
C LEU A 28 8.39 14.02 -3.07
N PRO A 29 7.70 12.87 -3.18
CA PRO A 29 6.28 12.83 -2.92
C PRO A 29 6.00 13.20 -1.45
N ASP A 30 4.90 13.91 -1.20
CA ASP A 30 4.37 14.28 0.13
C ASP A 30 3.85 13.06 0.94
N THR A 31 4.52 11.91 0.81
CA THR A 31 4.18 10.72 1.58
C THR A 31 4.50 10.95 3.05
N PRO A 32 3.65 10.46 3.97
CA PRO A 32 3.92 10.58 5.39
C PRO A 32 5.22 9.87 5.77
N ASP A 33 6.02 10.49 6.66
CA ASP A 33 7.28 9.93 7.19
C ASP A 33 7.11 8.52 7.76
N THR A 34 5.93 8.25 8.34
CA THR A 34 5.58 6.97 8.93
C THR A 34 4.40 6.35 8.21
N LEU A 35 4.53 5.08 7.86
CA LEU A 35 3.43 4.29 7.31
C LEU A 35 2.28 4.17 8.32
N PRO A 36 1.02 4.15 7.86
CA PRO A 36 -0.11 3.81 8.71
C PRO A 36 0.02 2.36 9.24
N PRO A 37 -0.65 2.03 10.36
CA PRO A 37 -0.67 0.68 10.88
C PRO A 37 -1.22 -0.31 9.86
N ALA A 38 -0.74 -1.55 9.92
CA ALA A 38 -1.23 -2.62 9.06
C ALA A 38 -2.74 -2.87 9.29
N PRO A 39 -3.51 -3.23 8.25
CA PRO A 39 -4.87 -3.71 8.41
C PRO A 39 -4.94 -4.92 9.34
N ALA A 40 -6.03 -5.06 10.10
CA ALA A 40 -6.26 -6.23 10.93
C ALA A 40 -6.45 -7.49 10.09
N GLU A 41 -5.84 -8.60 10.51
CA GLU A 41 -6.09 -9.90 9.87
C GLU A 41 -7.54 -10.34 10.08
N PRO A 42 -8.20 -10.91 9.06
CA PRO A 42 -9.46 -11.59 9.27
C PRO A 42 -9.26 -12.73 10.26
N LEU A 43 -10.07 -12.77 11.31
CA LEU A 43 -10.15 -13.97 12.13
C LEU A 43 -10.65 -15.12 11.24
N PRO A 44 -10.19 -16.37 11.45
CA PRO A 44 -10.86 -17.54 10.91
C PRO A 44 -12.35 -17.40 11.21
N GLY A 45 -13.20 -17.48 10.18
CA GLY A 45 -14.64 -17.39 10.38
C GLY A 45 -15.09 -18.46 11.36
N ASP A 46 -16.11 -18.16 12.18
CA ASP A 46 -16.80 -19.13 13.05
C ASP A 46 -17.59 -20.18 12.24
N GLY A 47 -17.00 -20.70 11.16
CA GLY A 47 -17.45 -21.88 10.45
C GLY A 47 -16.74 -23.07 11.06
N ASP A 48 -17.53 -23.98 11.62
CA ASP A 48 -17.15 -25.35 12.01
C ASP A 48 -15.95 -25.88 11.22
N PRO A 49 -14.94 -26.49 11.89
CA PRO A 49 -13.88 -27.18 11.16
C PRO A 49 -14.52 -28.21 10.21
N PRO A 50 -14.07 -28.32 8.94
CA PRO A 50 -14.51 -29.41 8.09
C PRO A 50 -14.19 -30.73 8.79
N PRO A 51 -15.13 -31.69 8.84
CA PRO A 51 -14.98 -32.94 9.56
C PRO A 51 -14.05 -33.91 8.81
N ASP A 52 -12.85 -33.49 8.38
CA ASP A 52 -11.87 -34.39 7.77
C ASP A 52 -10.45 -33.81 7.61
N MET A 53 -9.84 -33.23 8.64
CA MET A 53 -8.37 -33.08 8.67
C MET A 53 -7.79 -33.94 9.78
N GLY A 54 -7.43 -35.16 9.38
CA GLY A 54 -7.00 -36.22 10.26
C GLY A 54 -5.67 -36.00 10.97
N VAL A 55 -5.60 -36.58 12.16
CA VAL A 55 -4.47 -37.39 12.61
C VAL A 55 -5.07 -38.66 13.23
N PRO A 56 -4.65 -39.89 12.86
CA PRO A 56 -5.03 -41.07 13.63
C PRO A 56 -4.36 -41.01 15.00
N GLU A 57 -5.12 -41.23 16.07
CA GLU A 57 -4.55 -41.35 17.41
C GLU A 57 -3.65 -42.60 17.49
N PRO A 58 -2.51 -42.52 18.20
CA PRO A 58 -1.60 -43.66 18.34
C PRO A 58 -2.26 -44.79 19.13
N ALA A 59 -2.06 -46.02 18.65
CA ALA A 59 -2.53 -47.27 19.26
C ALA A 59 -1.76 -47.63 20.54
#